data_AF-A0A378MTQ5-F1
#
_entry.id   AF-A0A378MTQ5-F1
#
_cell.length_a   1.000
_cell.length_b   1.000
_cell.length_c   1.000
_cell.angle_alpha   90.00
_cell.angle_beta   90.00
_cell.angle_gamma   90.00
#
_symmetry.space_group_name_H-M   'P 1'
#
loop_
_entity.id
_entity.type
_entity.pdbx_description
1 polymer ?
#
loop_
_entity_poly.entity_id
_entity_poly.type
_entity_poly.pdbx_seq_one_letter_code
_entity_poly.pdbx_strand_id
1 'polypeptide(L)' 'MQVFRDNNLNISDVNAMSKVNNVVSNLKVGERVTVRLDKNNRVVEMSIGSGGKFTRQANGSYTFK' A
#
# COMPACT_ATOMS: atom_id res chain seq x y z
N MET A 1 -0.64 3.92 8.49
CA MET A 1 0.84 3.82 8.59
C MET A 1 1.34 2.71 9.52
N GLN A 2 0.60 2.31 10.57
CA GLN A 2 1.06 1.30 11.53
C GLN A 2 1.34 -0.07 10.87
N VAL A 3 0.43 -0.56 10.02
CA VAL A 3 0.57 -1.82 9.28
C VAL A 3 1.92 -1.95 8.53
N PHE A 4 2.43 -0.87 7.93
CA PHE A 4 3.73 -0.92 7.26
C PHE A 4 4.89 -1.05 8.23
N ARG A 5 4.84 -0.33 9.35
CA ARG A 5 5.86 -0.42 10.39
C ARG A 5 5.86 -1.81 11.02
N ASP A 6 4.69 -2.35 11.34
CA ASP A 6 4.53 -3.66 11.97
C ASP A 6 5.05 -4.80 11.07
N ASN A 7 4.97 -4.61 9.74
CA ASN A 7 5.40 -5.61 8.75
C ASN A 7 6.76 -5.26 8.10
N ASN A 8 7.51 -4.31 8.68
CA ASN A 8 8.81 -3.87 8.19
C ASN A 8 8.83 -3.50 6.68
N LEU A 9 7.73 -2.93 6.20
CA LEU A 9 7.55 -2.47 4.84
C LEU A 9 8.08 -1.05 4.67
N ASN A 10 8.42 -0.70 3.42
CA ASN A 10 9.01 0.60 3.14
C ASN A 10 8.03 1.76 3.41
N ILE A 11 8.41 2.67 4.32
CA ILE A 11 7.56 3.81 4.71
C ILE A 11 7.37 4.82 3.58
N SER A 12 8.31 4.92 2.63
CA SER A 12 8.11 5.79 1.47
C SER A 12 6.97 5.30 0.57
N ASP A 13 6.70 4.00 0.54
CA ASP A 13 5.60 3.43 -0.22
C ASP A 13 4.24 3.79 0.40
N VAL A 14 4.09 3.63 1.72
CA VAL A 14 2.84 4.04 2.40
C VAL A 14 2.60 5.55 2.32
N ASN A 15 3.66 6.36 2.37
CA ASN A 15 3.55 7.80 2.22
C ASN A 15 3.07 8.19 0.82
N ALA A 16 3.56 7.51 -0.22
CA ALA A 16 3.10 7.72 -1.59
C ALA A 16 1.64 7.26 -1.77
N MET A 17 1.27 6.08 -1.23
CA MET A 17 -0.12 5.59 -1.29
C MET A 17 -1.10 6.45 -0.49
N SER A 18 -0.68 7.01 0.65
CA SER A 18 -1.54 7.87 1.48
C SER A 18 -1.94 9.16 0.76
N LYS A 19 -1.14 9.60 -0.21
CA LYS A 19 -1.48 10.73 -1.10
C LYS A 19 -2.51 10.37 -2.16
N VAL A 20 -2.82 9.10 -2.33
CA VAL A 20 -3.74 8.58 -3.35
C VAL A 20 -5.05 8.22 -2.66
N ASN A 21 -6.05 9.10 -2.79
CA ASN A 21 -7.44 8.91 -2.37
C ASN A 21 -7.68 8.63 -0.86
N ASN A 22 -6.71 8.86 0.02
CA ASN A 22 -6.83 8.64 1.47
C ASN A 22 -7.27 7.22 1.90
N VAL A 23 -7.25 6.24 0.98
CA VAL A 23 -7.80 4.89 1.22
C VAL A 23 -7.02 4.16 2.32
N VAL A 24 -5.70 4.28 2.33
CA VAL A 24 -4.84 3.66 3.35
C VAL A 24 -5.14 4.20 4.76
N SER A 25 -5.57 5.46 4.86
CA SER A 25 -5.94 6.10 6.14
C SER A 25 -7.31 5.62 6.63
N ASN A 26 -8.17 5.14 5.73
CA ASN A 26 -9.54 4.71 6.00
C ASN A 26 -9.69 3.18 6.05
N LEU A 27 -8.58 2.43 6.08
CA LEU A 27 -8.60 0.99 6.25
C LEU A 27 -9.36 0.60 7.51
N LYS A 28 -10.34 -0.28 7.38
CA LYS A 28 -11.14 -0.73 8.51
C LYS A 28 -10.36 -1.77 9.32
N VAL A 29 -10.53 -1.73 10.65
CA VAL A 29 -10.00 -2.77 11.52
C VAL A 29 -10.60 -4.12 11.10
N GLY A 30 -9.73 -5.12 10.87
CA GLY A 30 -10.13 -6.44 10.39
C GLY A 30 -10.10 -6.61 8.86
N GLU A 31 -9.86 -5.54 8.07
CA GLU A 31 -9.60 -5.71 6.64
C GLU A 31 -8.29 -6.44 6.39
N ARG A 32 -8.34 -7.39 5.45
CA ARG A 32 -7.16 -8.11 5.00
C ARG A 32 -6.50 -7.32 3.88
N VAL A 33 -5.23 -7.02 4.08
CA VAL A 33 -4.38 -6.38 3.07
C VAL A 33 -3.34 -7.39 2.61
N THR A 34 -3.29 -7.61 1.30
CA THR A 34 -2.28 -8.44 0.67
C THR A 34 -1.27 -7.53 -0.01
N VAL A 35 0.01 -7.68 0.32
CA VAL A 35 1.09 -6.87 -0.23
C VAL A 35 2.03 -7.77 -1.02
N ARG A 36 2.37 -7.34 -2.24
CA ARG A 36 3.41 -7.97 -3.06
C ARG A 36 4.63 -7.06 -3.10
N LEU A 37 5.78 -7.65 -2.84
CA LEU A 37 7.07 -6.97 -2.79
C LEU A 37 7.94 -7.36 -3.97
N ASP A 38 8.83 -6.46 -4.38
CA ASP A 38 9.93 -6.80 -5.27
C ASP A 38 11.18 -7.24 -4.50
N LYS A 39 12.25 -7.57 -5.24
CA LYS A 39 13.57 -7.95 -4.71
C LYS A 39 14.24 -6.87 -3.85
N ASN A 40 13.77 -5.63 -3.91
CA ASN A 40 14.29 -4.49 -3.15
C ASN A 40 13.39 -4.13 -1.96
N ASN A 41 12.46 -5.03 -1.58
CA ASN A 41 11.50 -4.81 -0.51
C ASN A 41 10.57 -3.60 -0.75
N ARG A 42 10.31 -3.26 -2.02
CA ARG A 42 9.37 -2.22 -2.42
C ARG A 42 8.01 -2.83 -2.69
N VAL A 43 6.95 -2.13 -2.28
CA VAL A 43 5.60 -2.57 -2.57
C VAL A 43 5.30 -2.35 -4.05
N VAL A 44 5.24 -3.41 -4.84
CA VAL A 44 4.82 -3.29 -6.24
C VAL A 44 3.31 -3.26 -6.37
N GLU A 45 2.63 -3.88 -5.42
CA GLU A 45 1.18 -4.02 -5.43
C GLU A 45 0.65 -4.24 -4.02
N MET A 46 -0.50 -3.63 -3.72
CA MET A 46 -1.24 -3.88 -2.49
C MET A 46 -2.73 -4.00 -2.80
N SER A 47 -3.34 -5.12 -2.45
CA SER A 47 -4.79 -5.31 -2.52
C SER A 47 -5.41 -5.19 -1.13
N ILE A 48 -6.50 -4.43 -1.03
CA ILE A 48 -7.28 -4.25 0.19
C ILE A 48 -8.59 -5.00 -0.03
N GLY A 49 -8.69 -6.24 0.47
CA GLY A 49 -9.89 -7.07 0.39
C GLY A 49 -10.76 -6.85 -0.86
N SER A 50 -11.96 -6.31 -0.65
CA SER A 50 -12.92 -5.89 -1.69
C SER A 50 -12.88 -4.38 -2.00
N GLY A 51 -12.00 -3.62 -1.36
CA GLY A 51 -11.94 -2.16 -1.43
C GLY A 51 -11.16 -1.61 -2.61
N GLY A 52 -10.23 -2.39 -3.18
CA GLY A 52 -9.43 -2.00 -4.36
C GLY A 52 -7.95 -2.32 -4.22
N LYS A 53 -7.15 -1.93 -5.21
CA LYS A 53 -5.74 -2.30 -5.34
C LYS A 53 -4.87 -1.11 -5.71
N PHE A 54 -3.81 -0.92 -4.92
CA PHE A 54 -2.69 -0.06 -5.27
C PHE A 54 -1.72 -0.78 -6.20
N THR A 55 -1.28 -0.09 -7.25
CA THR A 55 -0.24 -0.56 -8.17
C THR A 55 0.85 0.50 -8.28
N ARG A 56 2.11 0.10 -8.05
CA ARG A 56 3.27 0.98 -8.16
C ARG A 56 3.55 1.33 -9.61
N GLN A 57 3.78 2.60 -9.88
CA GLN A 57 4.15 3.14 -11.18
C GLN A 57 5.69 3.23 -11.31
N ALA A 58 6.19 3.34 -12.54
CA ALA A 58 7.63 3.42 -12.80
C ALA A 58 8.31 4.62 -12.11
N ASN A 59 7.59 5.73 -11.95
CA ASN A 59 8.07 6.94 -11.26
C ASN A 59 7.99 6.85 -9.71
N GLY A 60 7.58 5.70 -9.16
CA GLY A 60 7.44 5.50 -7.72
C GLY A 60 6.16 6.03 -7.09
N SER A 61 5.23 6.59 -7.89
CA SER A 61 3.87 6.88 -7.43
C SER A 61 3.02 5.61 -7.40
N TYR A 62 1.80 5.73 -6.86
CA TYR A 62 0.83 4.65 -6.82
C TYR A 62 -0.48 5.09 -7.49
N THR A 63 -1.15 4.15 -8.12
CA THR A 63 -2.53 4.31 -8.58
C THR A 63 -3.42 3.37 -7.81
N PHE A 64 -4.62 3.82 -7.45
CA PHE A 64 -5.64 3.00 -6.79
C PHE A 64 -6.78 2.74 -7.76
N LYS A 65 -7.18 1.47 -7.90
CA LYS A 65 -8.31 1.04 -8.74
C LYS A 65 -9.12 -0.04 -8.03
#